data_AF-A0A7S2FX57-F1
#
_entry.id   AF-A0A7S2FX57-F1
#
_cell.length_a   1.000
_cell.length_b   1.000
_cell.length_c   1.000
_cell.angle_alpha   90.00
_cell.angle_beta   90.00
_cell.angle_gamma   90.00
#
_symmetry.space_group_name_H-M   'P 1'
#
loop_
_entity.id
_entity.type
_entity.pdbx_description
1 polymer ?
#
loop_
_entity_poly.entity_id
_entity_poly.type
_entity_poly.pdbx_seq_one_letter_code
_entity_poly.pdbx_strand_id
1 'polypeptide(L)'
;FSALVPFLPMSGSEMYEALTEAKMNYDWWMSLSSLEMLRYDYQEDSSNGRKFGISAVLLPFWDVMEKPMLYKASCEFMSEKKLDTIMIMAYSFEPRMSRQILFMSDNFEKLKELTQAFARVGGHAQMDLVYADMDVEECLGTKNCEAFQQFTVGFSRKEVLPLVVEAYREAGVSLVPERDDDGFYSDPTGKLQVPTKESS
;
A
#
# COMPACT_ATOMS: atom_id res chain seq x y z
N PHE A 1 -23.09 -17.74 6.83
CA PHE A 1 -23.25 -18.06 5.40
C PHE A 1 -24.30 -19.15 5.09
N SER A 2 -25.15 -19.55 6.04
CA SER A 2 -26.12 -20.66 5.86
C SER A 2 -27.51 -20.26 5.30
N ALA A 3 -27.76 -18.98 5.00
CA ALA A 3 -29.11 -18.49 4.68
C ALA A 3 -29.35 -18.09 3.21
N LEU A 4 -28.33 -18.16 2.34
CA LEU A 4 -28.43 -17.71 0.94
C LEU A 4 -28.41 -18.85 -0.09
N VAL A 5 -28.31 -20.11 0.34
CA VAL A 5 -28.11 -21.27 -0.53
C VAL A 5 -29.39 -21.90 -1.15
N PRO A 6 -30.64 -21.69 -0.71
CA PRO A 6 -31.73 -22.56 -1.17
C PRO A 6 -32.28 -22.28 -2.57
N PHE A 7 -31.71 -21.35 -3.37
CA PHE A 7 -32.32 -20.95 -4.66
C PHE A 7 -31.40 -21.00 -5.89
N LEU A 8 -30.18 -21.51 -5.79
CA LEU A 8 -29.36 -21.77 -6.97
C LEU A 8 -29.34 -23.27 -7.27
N PRO A 9 -29.53 -23.70 -8.53
CA PRO A 9 -29.51 -25.12 -8.92
C PRO A 9 -28.11 -25.77 -8.84
N MET A 10 -27.17 -25.15 -8.11
CA MET A 10 -25.77 -25.55 -8.02
C MET A 10 -25.43 -25.94 -6.59
N SER A 11 -24.58 -26.94 -6.44
CA SER A 11 -23.95 -27.28 -5.17
C SER A 11 -23.04 -26.15 -4.67
N GLY A 12 -22.71 -26.17 -3.38
CA GLY A 12 -21.78 -25.19 -2.79
C GLY A 12 -20.38 -25.21 -3.43
N SER A 13 -19.90 -26.37 -3.89
CA SER A 13 -18.60 -26.50 -4.57
C SER A 13 -18.65 -25.85 -5.96
N GLU A 14 -19.68 -26.17 -6.74
CA GLU A 14 -19.87 -25.61 -8.08
C GLU A 14 -20.02 -24.08 -8.02
N MET A 15 -20.75 -23.56 -7.02
CA MET A 15 -20.85 -22.12 -6.81
C MET A 15 -19.50 -21.50 -6.41
N TYR A 16 -18.73 -22.15 -5.53
CA TYR A 16 -17.41 -21.67 -5.12
C TYR A 16 -16.43 -21.64 -6.29
N GLU A 17 -16.40 -22.69 -7.11
CA GLU A 17 -15.56 -22.78 -8.31
C GLU A 17 -15.94 -21.70 -9.32
N ALA A 18 -17.23 -21.53 -9.62
CA ALA A 18 -17.71 -20.49 -10.53
C ALA A 18 -17.36 -19.07 -10.04
N LEU A 19 -17.49 -18.80 -8.73
CA LEU A 19 -17.11 -17.51 -8.16
C LEU A 19 -15.60 -17.29 -8.17
N THR A 20 -14.82 -18.34 -7.94
CA THR A 20 -13.35 -18.31 -7.99
C THR A 20 -12.89 -18.00 -9.41
N GLU A 21 -13.42 -18.71 -10.40
CA GLU A 21 -13.14 -18.49 -11.82
C GLU A 21 -13.52 -17.08 -12.26
N ALA A 22 -14.72 -16.61 -11.92
CA ALA A 22 -15.16 -15.25 -12.23
C ALA A 22 -14.25 -14.19 -11.59
N LYS A 23 -13.81 -14.41 -10.35
CA LYS A 23 -12.91 -13.50 -9.63
C LYS A 23 -11.51 -13.45 -10.24
N MET A 24 -11.03 -14.58 -10.78
CA MET A 24 -9.69 -14.74 -11.38
C MET A 24 -9.69 -14.58 -12.90
N ASN A 25 -10.77 -14.07 -13.48
CA ASN A 25 -10.88 -13.92 -14.93
C ASN A 25 -9.83 -12.92 -15.46
N TYR A 26 -8.77 -13.47 -16.07
CA TYR A 26 -7.62 -12.71 -16.57
C TYR A 26 -8.04 -11.67 -17.61
N ASP A 27 -8.86 -12.05 -18.60
CA ASP A 27 -9.30 -11.15 -19.67
C ASP A 27 -10.10 -9.96 -19.13
N TRP A 28 -10.96 -10.20 -18.14
CA TRP A 28 -11.72 -9.15 -17.47
C TRP A 28 -10.78 -8.18 -16.75
N TRP A 29 -9.84 -8.69 -15.94
CA TRP A 29 -8.85 -7.85 -15.29
C TRP A 29 -7.99 -7.07 -16.30
N MET A 30 -7.60 -7.70 -17.41
CA MET A 30 -6.86 -7.04 -18.49
C MET A 30 -7.68 -5.97 -19.21
N SER A 31 -8.99 -6.14 -19.32
CA SER A 31 -9.90 -5.16 -19.94
C SER A 31 -10.05 -3.87 -19.13
N LEU A 32 -9.80 -3.90 -17.81
CA LEU A 32 -9.85 -2.71 -16.96
C LEU A 32 -8.75 -1.72 -17.32
N SER A 33 -9.07 -0.43 -17.37
CA SER A 33 -8.05 0.61 -17.35
C SER A 33 -7.23 0.55 -16.05
N SER A 34 -6.03 1.14 -16.06
CA SER A 34 -5.18 1.26 -14.86
C SER A 34 -5.92 1.88 -13.68
N LEU A 35 -6.74 2.90 -13.93
CA LEU A 35 -7.52 3.59 -12.89
C LEU A 35 -8.67 2.72 -12.34
N GLU A 36 -9.38 1.99 -13.20
CA GLU A 36 -10.43 1.06 -12.77
C GLU A 36 -9.86 -0.11 -11.96
N MET A 37 -8.72 -0.65 -12.39
CA MET A 37 -7.99 -1.70 -11.70
C MET A 37 -7.60 -1.26 -10.27
N LEU A 38 -7.09 -0.04 -10.10
CA LEU A 38 -6.75 0.53 -8.79
C LEU A 38 -7.98 0.68 -7.88
N ARG A 39 -9.15 0.99 -8.44
CA ARG A 39 -10.39 1.22 -7.66
C ARG A 39 -11.10 -0.08 -7.24
N TYR A 40 -10.94 -1.16 -7.99
CA TYR A 40 -11.79 -2.34 -7.88
C TYR A 40 -11.75 -3.02 -6.50
N ASP A 41 -10.55 -3.30 -5.99
CA ASP A 41 -10.36 -3.88 -4.65
C ASP A 41 -9.37 -3.01 -3.85
N TYR A 42 -9.85 -1.82 -3.53
CA TYR A 42 -9.10 -0.75 -2.85
C TYR A 42 -9.42 -0.67 -1.35
N GLN A 43 -8.41 -0.37 -0.54
CA GLN A 43 -8.56 0.05 0.84
C GLN A 43 -7.57 1.16 1.17
N GLU A 44 -7.93 2.04 2.10
CA GLU A 44 -7.08 3.14 2.56
C GLU A 44 -7.04 3.20 4.08
N ASP A 45 -5.99 3.82 4.59
CA ASP A 45 -5.86 4.22 5.98
C ASP A 45 -5.04 5.52 6.08
N SER A 46 -5.01 6.11 7.26
CA SER A 46 -4.24 7.32 7.55
C SER A 46 -3.59 7.25 8.91
N SER A 47 -2.37 7.80 9.02
CA SER A 47 -1.60 7.86 10.26
C SER A 47 -0.71 9.09 10.24
N ASN A 48 -0.63 9.83 11.35
CA ASN A 48 0.19 11.05 11.47
C ASN A 48 -0.02 12.07 10.33
N GLY A 49 -1.28 12.29 9.93
CA GLY A 49 -1.62 13.23 8.86
C GLY A 49 -1.24 12.79 7.44
N ARG A 50 -0.63 11.60 7.29
CA ARG A 50 -0.35 10.98 5.99
C ARG A 50 -1.40 9.94 5.65
N LYS A 51 -1.67 9.76 4.37
CA LYS A 51 -2.70 8.83 3.88
C LYS A 51 -2.12 7.85 2.87
N PHE A 52 -2.48 6.58 3.01
CA PHE A 52 -1.99 5.51 2.17
C PHE A 52 -3.12 4.62 1.67
N GLY A 53 -2.95 4.08 0.46
CA GLY A 53 -3.88 3.15 -0.16
C GLY A 53 -3.22 1.84 -0.56
N ILE A 54 -3.97 0.74 -0.48
CA ILE A 54 -3.60 -0.56 -1.05
C ILE A 54 -4.65 -0.97 -2.08
N SER A 55 -4.23 -1.23 -3.31
CA SER A 55 -5.04 -1.87 -4.34
C SER A 55 -4.60 -3.33 -4.48
N ALA A 56 -5.50 -4.27 -4.24
CA ALA A 56 -5.25 -5.69 -4.50
C ALA A 56 -5.67 -6.03 -5.93
N VAL A 57 -4.75 -6.62 -6.70
CA VAL A 57 -4.96 -6.90 -8.12
C VAL A 57 -4.69 -8.39 -8.38
N LEU A 58 -5.60 -9.06 -9.07
CA LEU A 58 -5.46 -10.49 -9.41
C LEU A 58 -4.96 -10.65 -10.85
N LEU A 59 -3.84 -9.98 -11.13
CA LEU A 59 -3.06 -10.13 -12.35
C LEU A 59 -1.62 -10.48 -11.96
N PRO A 60 -0.90 -11.24 -12.80
CA PRO A 60 0.54 -11.33 -12.70
C PRO A 60 1.20 -9.96 -12.73
N PHE A 61 2.29 -9.82 -12.00
CA PHE A 61 2.93 -8.51 -11.82
C PHE A 61 3.37 -7.87 -13.14
N TRP A 62 3.88 -8.66 -14.07
CA TRP A 62 4.27 -8.20 -15.40
C TRP A 62 3.08 -7.60 -16.17
N ASP A 63 1.92 -8.25 -16.14
CA ASP A 63 0.71 -7.75 -16.79
C ASP A 63 0.21 -6.44 -16.15
N VAL A 64 0.39 -6.28 -14.84
CA VAL A 64 0.13 -5.01 -14.15
C VAL A 64 1.05 -3.92 -14.71
N MET A 65 2.34 -4.20 -14.84
CA MET A 65 3.34 -3.23 -15.31
C MET A 65 3.16 -2.85 -16.79
N GLU A 66 2.57 -3.74 -17.59
CA GLU A 66 2.21 -3.48 -18.99
C GLU A 66 0.92 -2.66 -19.15
N LYS A 67 0.17 -2.40 -18.07
CA LYS A 67 -1.05 -1.59 -18.13
C LYS A 67 -0.74 -0.18 -18.65
N PRO A 68 -1.43 0.29 -19.71
CA PRO A 68 -1.20 1.61 -20.26
C PRO A 68 -1.34 2.71 -19.22
N MET A 69 -0.36 3.62 -19.20
CA MET A 69 -0.38 4.80 -18.34
C MET A 69 -0.48 4.48 -16.84
N LEU A 70 -0.01 3.32 -16.38
CA LEU A 70 -0.11 2.92 -14.96
C LEU A 70 0.39 4.00 -14.01
N TYR A 71 1.59 4.55 -14.24
CA TYR A 71 2.15 5.61 -13.37
C TYR A 71 1.25 6.85 -13.31
N LYS A 72 0.80 7.34 -14.47
CA LYS A 72 -0.09 8.50 -14.54
C LYS A 72 -1.42 8.24 -13.83
N ALA A 73 -2.02 7.06 -14.04
CA ALA A 73 -3.26 6.67 -13.39
C ALA A 73 -3.10 6.56 -11.87
N SER A 74 -1.97 6.02 -11.40
CA SER A 74 -1.63 5.99 -9.98
C SER A 74 -1.50 7.40 -9.39
N CYS A 75 -0.82 8.34 -10.07
CA CYS A 75 -0.75 9.73 -9.63
C CYS A 75 -2.12 10.41 -9.61
N GLU A 76 -2.94 10.21 -10.63
CA GLU A 76 -4.31 10.74 -10.70
C GLU A 76 -5.15 10.19 -9.53
N PHE A 77 -5.07 8.89 -9.28
CA PHE A 77 -5.81 8.24 -8.20
C PHE A 77 -5.32 8.67 -6.81
N MET A 78 -4.00 8.79 -6.61
CA MET A 78 -3.43 9.36 -5.38
C MET A 78 -3.90 10.80 -5.15
N SER A 79 -3.94 11.63 -6.20
CA SER A 79 -4.46 12.99 -6.11
C SER A 79 -5.95 13.03 -5.73
N GLU A 80 -6.78 12.22 -6.40
CA GLU A 80 -8.22 12.10 -6.11
C GLU A 80 -8.47 11.70 -4.64
N LYS A 81 -7.72 10.71 -4.15
CA LYS A 81 -7.87 10.14 -2.81
C LYS A 81 -7.05 10.87 -1.74
N LYS A 82 -6.25 11.86 -2.13
CA LYS A 82 -5.28 12.60 -1.29
C LYS A 82 -4.31 11.65 -0.57
N LEU A 83 -3.72 10.71 -1.30
CA LEU A 83 -2.74 9.75 -0.79
C LEU A 83 -1.32 10.29 -0.97
N ASP A 84 -0.46 10.03 0.01
CA ASP A 84 0.98 10.24 -0.11
C ASP A 84 1.65 9.08 -0.83
N THR A 85 1.09 7.87 -0.71
CA THR A 85 1.64 6.66 -1.31
C THR A 85 0.52 5.67 -1.61
N ILE A 86 0.67 4.90 -2.69
CA ILE A 86 -0.17 3.76 -3.01
C ILE A 86 0.68 2.50 -3.13
N MET A 87 0.15 1.38 -2.65
CA MET A 87 0.68 0.05 -2.85
C MET A 87 -0.24 -0.73 -3.78
N ILE A 88 0.32 -1.36 -4.80
CA ILE A 88 -0.37 -2.34 -5.63
C ILE A 88 0.14 -3.72 -5.23
N MET A 89 -0.76 -4.57 -4.75
CA MET A 89 -0.47 -5.96 -4.42
C MET A 89 -0.96 -6.85 -5.55
N ALA A 90 -0.07 -7.16 -6.49
CA ALA A 90 -0.33 -8.08 -7.58
C ALA A 90 -0.26 -9.52 -7.08
N TYR A 91 -1.12 -10.38 -7.62
CA TYR A 91 -1.23 -11.76 -7.22
C TYR A 91 -1.42 -12.64 -8.45
N SER A 92 -0.57 -13.65 -8.59
CA SER A 92 -0.70 -14.70 -9.61
C SER A 92 -0.90 -16.06 -8.95
N PHE A 93 -1.71 -16.92 -9.59
CA PHE A 93 -1.89 -18.32 -9.19
C PHE A 93 -0.95 -19.28 -9.94
N GLU A 94 -0.34 -18.84 -11.04
CA GLU A 94 0.43 -19.69 -11.96
C GLU A 94 1.86 -19.17 -12.19
N PRO A 95 2.87 -20.05 -12.33
CA PRO A 95 2.82 -21.52 -12.14
C PRO A 95 2.72 -21.93 -10.67
N ARG A 96 2.89 -20.98 -9.75
CA ARG A 96 2.64 -21.13 -8.32
C ARG A 96 2.05 -19.82 -7.81
N MET A 97 1.32 -19.94 -6.72
CA MET A 97 0.85 -18.79 -5.97
C MET A 97 2.00 -17.85 -5.64
N SER A 98 1.95 -16.63 -6.16
CA SER A 98 2.96 -15.62 -5.94
C SER A 98 2.31 -14.27 -5.77
N ARG A 99 2.99 -13.41 -5.01
CA ARG A 99 2.53 -12.05 -4.74
C ARG A 99 3.70 -11.10 -4.93
N GLN A 100 3.44 -10.01 -5.62
CA GLN A 100 4.40 -8.93 -5.81
C GLN A 100 3.75 -7.64 -5.33
N ILE A 101 4.60 -6.75 -4.85
CA ILE A 101 4.19 -5.48 -4.27
C ILE A 101 4.89 -4.39 -5.05
N LEU A 102 4.14 -3.38 -5.47
CA LEU A 102 4.66 -2.14 -6.01
C LEU A 102 4.23 -0.99 -5.11
N PHE A 103 5.19 -0.33 -4.48
CA PHE A 103 4.96 0.96 -3.83
C PHE A 103 5.15 2.08 -4.85
N MET A 104 4.30 3.10 -4.82
CA MET A 104 4.37 4.25 -5.71
C MET A 104 4.02 5.53 -4.96
N SER A 105 4.68 6.63 -5.29
CA SER A 105 4.35 7.97 -4.79
C SER A 105 4.46 8.99 -5.91
N ASP A 106 3.96 10.21 -5.68
CA ASP A 106 4.29 11.37 -6.49
C ASP A 106 5.61 12.03 -6.06
N ASN A 107 6.18 11.61 -4.93
CA ASN A 107 7.40 12.15 -4.34
C ASN A 107 8.38 11.03 -3.94
N PHE A 108 9.58 11.06 -4.53
CA PHE A 108 10.64 10.08 -4.29
C PHE A 108 11.04 9.98 -2.81
N GLU A 109 11.22 11.11 -2.14
CA GLU A 109 11.69 11.15 -0.75
C GLU A 109 10.63 10.56 0.20
N LYS A 110 9.35 10.87 -0.01
CA LYS A 110 8.25 10.27 0.76
C LYS A 110 8.18 8.76 0.58
N LEU A 111 8.37 8.29 -0.66
CA LEU A 111 8.42 6.86 -0.95
C LEU A 111 9.58 6.18 -0.20
N LYS A 112 10.79 6.73 -0.32
CA LYS A 112 12.00 6.20 0.34
C LYS A 112 11.86 6.19 1.85
N GLU A 113 11.35 7.27 2.43
CA GLU A 113 11.08 7.36 3.87
C GLU A 113 10.11 6.25 4.31
N LEU A 114 9.00 6.05 3.58
CA LEU A 114 8.03 5.00 3.89
C LEU A 114 8.64 3.60 3.75
N THR A 115 9.30 3.27 2.64
CA THR A 115 9.82 1.90 2.42
C THR A 115 10.92 1.56 3.42
N GLN A 116 11.75 2.53 3.80
CA GLN A 116 12.72 2.35 4.89
C GLN A 116 12.06 2.18 6.26
N ALA A 117 11.05 3.00 6.59
CA ALA A 117 10.29 2.86 7.84
C ALA A 117 9.58 1.51 7.90
N PHE A 118 8.99 1.08 6.78
CA PHE A 118 8.33 -0.21 6.62
C PHE A 118 9.29 -1.38 6.87
N ALA A 119 10.54 -1.28 6.40
CA ALA A 119 11.58 -2.23 6.73
C ALA A 119 11.93 -2.22 8.24
N ARG A 120 12.06 -1.04 8.86
CA ARG A 120 12.40 -0.90 10.30
C ARG A 120 11.35 -1.47 11.24
N VAL A 121 10.07 -1.30 10.92
CA VAL A 121 8.96 -1.90 11.70
C VAL A 121 8.79 -3.40 11.43
N GLY A 122 9.68 -4.00 10.65
CA GLY A 122 9.74 -5.42 10.38
C GLY A 122 8.89 -5.88 9.21
N GLY A 123 8.31 -4.98 8.41
CA GLY A 123 7.48 -5.33 7.26
C GLY A 123 8.22 -6.22 6.24
N HIS A 124 9.47 -5.88 5.93
CA HIS A 124 10.31 -6.69 5.02
C HIS A 124 10.55 -8.11 5.58
N ALA A 125 10.87 -8.21 6.87
CA ALA A 125 11.19 -9.50 7.49
C ALA A 125 9.93 -10.38 7.67
N GLN A 126 8.80 -9.80 8.08
CA GLN A 126 7.55 -10.52 8.29
C GLN A 126 6.97 -11.06 6.97
N MET A 127 7.06 -10.27 5.91
CA MET A 127 6.51 -10.63 4.60
C MET A 127 7.51 -11.35 3.68
N ASP A 128 8.77 -11.47 4.13
CA ASP A 128 9.89 -11.99 3.35
C ASP A 128 10.00 -11.27 1.99
N LEU A 129 10.23 -9.96 2.05
CA LEU A 129 10.33 -9.10 0.88
C LEU A 129 11.75 -9.05 0.32
N VAL A 130 11.86 -9.31 -0.98
CA VAL A 130 13.09 -9.12 -1.77
C VAL A 130 12.76 -8.21 -2.93
N TYR A 131 13.69 -7.36 -3.36
CA TYR A 131 13.47 -6.55 -4.57
C TYR A 131 13.07 -7.43 -5.75
N ALA A 132 12.05 -6.98 -6.50
CA ALA A 132 11.64 -7.68 -7.71
C ALA A 132 12.79 -7.69 -8.72
N ASP A 133 12.97 -8.82 -9.41
CA ASP A 133 13.96 -8.98 -10.48
C ASP A 133 13.45 -8.33 -11.77
N MET A 134 13.24 -7.01 -11.72
CA MET A 134 12.83 -6.20 -12.85
C MET A 134 13.20 -4.73 -12.67
N ASP A 135 13.49 -4.05 -13.78
CA ASP A 135 13.73 -2.61 -13.78
C ASP A 135 12.40 -1.84 -13.85
N VAL A 136 11.78 -1.63 -12.68
CA VAL A 136 10.52 -0.88 -12.60
C VAL A 136 10.66 0.59 -12.98
N GLU A 137 11.85 1.17 -12.82
CA GLU A 137 12.12 2.55 -13.23
C GLU A 137 12.06 2.66 -14.75
N GLU A 138 12.67 1.71 -15.47
CA GLU A 138 12.57 1.63 -16.93
C GLU A 138 11.11 1.38 -17.38
N CYS A 139 10.40 0.44 -16.76
CA CYS A 139 9.02 0.11 -17.13
C CYS A 139 8.05 1.30 -16.94
N LEU A 140 8.22 2.09 -15.87
CA LEU A 140 7.31 3.19 -15.54
C LEU A 140 7.83 4.57 -15.93
N GLY A 141 9.09 4.67 -16.35
CA GLY A 141 9.76 5.93 -16.67
C GLY A 141 9.91 6.86 -15.46
N THR A 142 10.02 6.32 -14.25
CA THR A 142 10.06 7.11 -13.00
C THR A 142 10.79 6.42 -11.86
N LYS A 143 11.46 7.21 -11.01
CA LYS A 143 12.09 6.75 -9.77
C LYS A 143 11.12 6.61 -8.60
N ASN A 144 9.90 7.10 -8.77
CA ASN A 144 8.91 7.17 -7.69
C ASN A 144 8.16 5.85 -7.51
N CYS A 145 8.88 4.73 -7.62
CA CYS A 145 8.35 3.39 -7.41
C CYS A 145 9.41 2.42 -6.86
N GLU A 146 8.96 1.46 -6.05
CA GLU A 146 9.77 0.33 -5.60
C GLU A 146 8.95 -0.95 -5.67
N ALA A 147 9.54 -2.02 -6.20
CA ALA A 147 8.88 -3.31 -6.33
C ALA A 147 9.58 -4.42 -5.57
N PHE A 148 8.77 -5.30 -4.99
CA PHE A 148 9.21 -6.41 -4.17
C PHE A 148 8.48 -7.70 -4.55
N GLN A 149 9.22 -8.80 -4.58
CA GLN A 149 8.66 -10.14 -4.47
C GLN A 149 8.33 -10.41 -3.00
N GLN A 150 7.11 -10.90 -2.74
CA GLN A 150 6.67 -11.34 -1.42
C GLN A 150 6.62 -12.86 -1.37
N PHE A 151 7.46 -13.48 -0.54
CA PHE A 151 7.49 -14.95 -0.40
C PHE A 151 6.49 -15.46 0.65
N THR A 152 6.17 -14.66 1.67
CA THR A 152 5.12 -15.03 2.64
C THR A 152 3.74 -14.62 2.10
N VAL A 153 3.17 -15.44 1.22
CA VAL A 153 1.92 -15.14 0.49
C VAL A 153 0.69 -14.97 1.40
N GLY A 154 0.75 -15.49 2.63
CA GLY A 154 -0.30 -15.37 3.64
C GLY A 154 -0.62 -13.93 4.05
N PHE A 155 0.35 -13.00 3.96
CA PHE A 155 0.13 -11.60 4.28
C PHE A 155 -0.74 -10.92 3.21
N SER A 156 -2.02 -10.82 3.53
CA SER A 156 -3.03 -10.10 2.77
C SER A 156 -3.00 -8.60 3.05
N ARG A 157 -3.73 -7.81 2.26
CA ARG A 157 -3.94 -6.38 2.50
C ARG A 157 -4.31 -6.05 3.96
N LYS A 158 -5.12 -6.90 4.61
CA LYS A 158 -5.57 -6.69 6.00
C LYS A 158 -4.44 -6.80 7.01
N GLU A 159 -3.42 -7.61 6.73
CA GLU A 159 -2.25 -7.80 7.59
C GLU A 159 -1.15 -6.77 7.26
N VAL A 160 -1.09 -6.33 6.00
CA VAL A 160 -0.12 -5.33 5.54
C VAL A 160 -0.47 -3.92 6.00
N LEU A 161 -1.76 -3.55 5.99
CA LEU A 161 -2.18 -2.19 6.32
C LEU A 161 -1.72 -1.72 7.72
N PRO A 162 -1.84 -2.53 8.80
CA PRO A 162 -1.29 -2.17 10.11
C PRO A 162 0.22 -1.93 10.11
N LEU A 163 1.00 -2.68 9.32
CA LEU A 163 2.44 -2.49 9.21
C LEU A 163 2.79 -1.16 8.54
N VAL A 164 2.00 -0.74 7.54
CA VAL A 164 2.18 0.57 6.88
C VAL A 164 1.79 1.72 7.80
N VAL A 165 0.69 1.56 8.56
CA VAL A 165 0.28 2.54 9.58
C VAL A 165 1.38 2.72 10.64
N GLU A 166 1.99 1.63 11.09
CA GLU A 166 3.11 1.66 12.03
C GLU A 166 4.37 2.29 11.40
N ALA A 167 4.64 2.03 10.11
CA ALA A 167 5.73 2.66 9.38
C ALA A 167 5.56 4.19 9.29
N TYR A 168 4.35 4.69 8.99
CA TYR A 168 4.09 6.13 9.05
C TYR A 168 4.17 6.70 10.46
N ARG A 169 3.81 5.89 11.47
CA ARG A 169 3.97 6.30 12.86
C ARG A 169 5.44 6.52 13.20
N GLU A 170 6.29 5.59 12.81
CA GLU A 170 7.74 5.65 13.00
C GLU A 170 8.38 6.79 12.20
N ALA A 171 8.02 6.94 10.93
CA ALA A 171 8.52 8.02 10.07
C ALA A 171 8.16 9.41 10.62
N GLY A 172 6.91 9.58 11.10
CA GLY A 172 6.45 10.82 11.72
C GLY A 172 7.07 11.12 13.10
N VAL A 173 7.75 10.16 13.73
CA VAL A 173 8.50 10.38 14.98
C VAL A 173 9.89 10.98 14.71
N SER A 174 10.29 11.09 13.44
CA SER A 174 11.55 11.74 13.04
C SER A 174 11.47 13.27 13.11
N LEU A 175 11.50 13.78 14.36
CA LEU A 175 11.97 15.10 14.83
C LEU A 175 12.05 16.23 13.80
N VAL A 176 10.95 16.97 13.62
CA VAL A 176 11.03 18.42 13.48
C VAL A 176 10.07 18.99 14.53
N PRO A 177 10.54 19.65 15.61
CA PRO A 177 9.64 20.52 16.34
C PRO A 177 9.14 21.53 15.32
N GLU A 178 7.83 21.55 15.07
CA GLU A 178 7.22 22.64 14.32
C GLU A 178 7.74 23.93 14.96
N ARG A 179 8.55 24.67 14.21
CA ARG A 179 8.87 26.04 14.59
C ARG A 179 7.56 26.79 14.39
N ASP A 180 6.82 26.94 15.48
CA ASP A 180 5.96 28.09 15.60
C ASP A 180 6.85 29.31 15.35
N ASP A 181 6.44 30.18 14.43
CA ASP A 181 7.13 31.43 14.06
C ASP A 181 7.32 32.40 15.26
N ASP A 182 6.88 31.97 16.45
CA ASP A 182 6.87 32.69 17.72
C ASP A 182 7.99 32.23 18.69
N GLY A 183 8.79 31.21 18.33
CA GLY A 183 9.99 30.84 19.08
C GLY A 183 9.77 30.12 20.41
N PHE A 184 8.63 29.48 20.64
CA PHE A 184 8.37 28.66 21.82
C PHE A 184 8.32 27.17 21.49
N TYR A 185 9.04 26.35 22.26
CA TYR A 185 8.91 24.89 22.22
C TYR A 185 7.73 24.47 23.09
N SER A 186 6.69 23.89 22.51
CA SER A 186 5.68 23.15 23.28
C SER A 186 6.22 21.77 23.63
N ASP A 187 6.49 21.53 24.92
CA ASP A 187 6.77 20.21 25.46
C ASP A 187 5.52 19.30 25.29
N PRO A 188 5.62 18.16 24.59
CA PRO A 188 4.49 17.26 24.35
C PRO A 188 3.97 16.57 25.63
N THR A 189 4.64 16.74 26.78
CA THR A 189 4.22 16.16 28.06
C THR A 189 3.25 17.03 28.87
N GLY A 190 2.91 18.24 28.40
CA GLY A 190 1.89 19.10 29.03
C GLY A 190 2.26 19.59 30.44
N LYS A 191 3.52 19.47 30.86
CA LYS A 191 4.00 20.03 32.12
C LYS A 191 4.54 21.43 31.87
N LEU A 192 3.76 22.45 32.23
CA LEU A 192 4.25 23.82 32.35
C LEU A 192 5.46 23.83 33.30
N GLN A 193 6.66 24.08 32.77
CA GLN A 193 7.78 24.51 33.60
C GLN A 193 7.58 26.00 33.92
N VAL A 194 7.34 26.29 35.20
CA VAL A 194 7.30 27.65 35.72
C VAL A 194 8.74 28.19 35.75
N PRO A 195 9.03 29.40 35.25
CA PRO A 195 10.37 29.95 35.31
C PRO A 195 10.76 30.23 36.78
N THR A 196 11.76 29.53 37.29
CA THR A 196 12.44 29.92 38.52
C THR A 196 13.20 31.22 38.25
N LYS A 197 12.69 32.32 38.82
CA LYS A 197 13.44 33.58 38.91
C LYS A 197 14.70 33.33 39.73
N GLU A 198 15.85 33.59 39.12
CA GLU A 198 17.10 33.83 39.83
C GLU A 198 16.93 35.08 40.69
N SER A 199 17.06 34.92 42.00
CA SER A 199 17.26 36.01 42.94
C SER A 199 18.76 36.26 43.08
N SER A 200 19.11 37.53 42.85
CA SER A 200 20.42 38.17 43.07
C SER A 200 20.98 37.99 44.47
#